data_AF-A0A8I1DDQ2-F1
#
_entry.id   AF-A0A8I1DDQ2-F1
#
_cell.length_a   1.000
_cell.length_b   1.000
_cell.length_c   1.000
_cell.angle_alpha   90.00
_cell.angle_beta   90.00
_cell.angle_gamma   90.00
#
_symmetry.space_group_name_H-M   'P 1'
#
loop_
_entity.id
_entity.type
_entity.pdbx_description
1 polymer ?
#
loop_
_entity_poly.entity_id
_entity_poly.type
_entity_poly.pdbx_seq_one_letter_code
_entity_poly.pdbx_strand_id
1 'polypeptide(L)'
;MKITSLSLDIREKDFEQYEETLIQRGWKKVKGQHIYQKNFGETEVEIREHIAAFSAEITLKLSARNEQGIKLDRIIQLLQELDKADHTPDQE
;
A
#
# COMPACT_ATOMS: atom_id res chain seq x y z
N MET A 1 -17.96 9.60 -15.17
CA MET A 1 -16.64 8.93 -15.33
C MET A 1 -16.61 7.70 -14.44
N LYS A 2 -16.08 6.56 -14.92
CA LYS A 2 -15.95 5.33 -14.12
C LYS A 2 -14.60 5.35 -13.42
N ILE A 3 -14.57 5.82 -12.18
CA ILE A 3 -13.39 5.64 -11.34
C ILE A 3 -13.40 4.19 -10.87
N THR A 4 -12.32 3.46 -11.15
CA THR A 4 -12.11 2.14 -10.54
C THR A 4 -11.25 2.32 -9.31
N SER A 5 -11.71 1.81 -8.17
CA SER A 5 -10.99 1.84 -6.90
C SER A 5 -10.74 0.41 -6.43
N LEU A 6 -9.51 0.12 -6.00
CA LEU A 6 -9.16 -1.11 -5.31
C LEU A 6 -8.77 -0.76 -3.87
N SER A 7 -9.32 -1.49 -2.90
CA SER A 7 -8.90 -1.41 -1.51
C SER A 7 -8.40 -2.76 -1.02
N LEU A 8 -7.23 -2.77 -0.37
CA LEU A 8 -6.63 -3.95 0.23
C LEU A 8 -6.25 -3.62 1.67
N ASP A 9 -6.58 -4.52 2.58
CA ASP A 9 -6.15 -4.46 3.98
C ASP A 9 -5.04 -5.50 4.18
N ILE A 10 -3.83 -5.05 4.50
CA ILE A 10 -2.68 -5.92 4.81
C ILE A 10 -2.47 -5.88 6.33
N ARG A 11 -2.30 -7.04 6.96
CA ARG A 11 -1.93 -7.11 8.38
C ARG A 11 -0.42 -7.10 8.49
N GLU A 12 0.11 -6.18 9.27
CA GLU A 12 1.55 -6.03 9.46
C GLU A 12 1.87 -6.01 10.97
N LYS A 13 2.96 -6.68 11.37
CA LYS A 13 3.44 -6.70 12.76
C LYS A 13 4.42 -5.57 13.02
N ASP A 14 5.20 -5.15 12.01
CA ASP A 14 6.19 -4.08 12.13
C ASP A 14 6.09 -3.08 10.97
N PHE A 15 5.41 -1.98 11.21
CA PHE A 15 5.22 -0.95 10.19
C PHE A 15 6.48 -0.12 9.91
N GLU A 16 7.40 0.01 10.86
CA GLU A 16 8.60 0.82 10.67
C GLU A 16 9.52 0.19 9.60
N GLN A 17 9.69 -1.13 9.64
CA GLN A 17 10.45 -1.87 8.61
C GLN A 17 9.78 -1.78 7.23
N TYR A 18 8.45 -1.83 7.20
CA TYR A 18 7.68 -1.69 5.97
C TYR A 18 7.83 -0.27 5.38
N GLU A 19 7.78 0.77 6.23
CA GLU A 19 8.01 2.16 5.82
C GLU A 19 9.36 2.36 5.15
N GLU A 20 10.46 1.88 5.77
CA GLU A 20 11.80 2.04 5.21
C GLU A 20 11.88 1.42 3.80
N THR A 21 11.29 0.24 3.63
CA THR A 21 11.29 -0.48 2.36
C THR A 21 10.44 0.24 1.30
N LEU A 22 9.30 0.82 1.67
CA LEU A 22 8.50 1.65 0.77
C LEU A 22 9.30 2.87 0.28
N ILE A 23 9.97 3.58 1.18
CA ILE A 23 10.75 4.77 0.82
C ILE A 23 11.89 4.39 -0.15
N GLN A 24 12.61 3.29 0.13
CA GLN A 24 13.66 2.77 -0.77
C GLN A 24 13.12 2.40 -2.16
N ARG A 25 11.88 1.92 -2.25
CA ARG A 25 11.19 1.58 -3.51
C ARG A 25 10.57 2.79 -4.23
N GLY A 26 10.84 4.00 -3.75
CA GLY A 26 10.46 5.25 -4.39
C GLY A 26 9.06 5.75 -4.06
N TRP A 27 8.45 5.24 -2.97
CA TRP A 27 7.21 5.79 -2.44
C TRP A 27 7.47 7.14 -1.77
N LYS A 28 6.54 8.07 -1.94
CA LYS A 28 6.63 9.42 -1.37
C LYS A 28 5.75 9.51 -0.13
N LYS A 29 6.36 9.79 1.02
CA LYS A 29 5.63 10.05 2.27
C LYS A 29 4.96 11.42 2.24
N VAL A 30 3.69 11.49 2.59
CA VAL A 30 2.96 12.74 2.80
C VAL A 30 3.39 13.33 4.13
N LYS A 31 3.83 14.60 4.12
CA LYS A 31 4.43 15.24 5.29
C LYS A 31 3.49 15.24 6.49
N GLY A 32 3.94 14.69 7.62
CA GLY A 32 3.19 14.68 8.88
C GLY A 32 2.09 13.61 8.96
N GLN A 33 2.03 12.68 8.02
CA GLN A 33 1.05 11.58 8.00
C GLN A 33 1.75 10.26 7.66
N HIS A 34 1.23 9.13 8.16
CA HIS A 34 1.65 7.78 7.75
C HIS A 34 0.93 7.37 6.47
N ILE A 35 1.11 8.20 5.43
CA ILE A 35 0.52 8.03 4.11
C ILE A 35 1.64 8.07 3.08
N TYR A 36 1.65 7.10 2.18
CA TYR A 36 2.68 6.89 1.17
C TYR A 36 2.04 6.79 -0.20
N GLN A 37 2.55 7.54 -1.16
CA GLN A 37 1.96 7.66 -2.49
C GLN A 37 2.97 7.30 -3.58
N LYS A 38 2.49 6.60 -4.61
CA LYS A 38 3.26 6.26 -5.81
C LYS A 38 2.34 6.12 -7.02
N ASN A 39 2.85 6.50 -8.18
CA ASN A 39 2.13 6.35 -9.44
C ASN A 39 2.67 5.13 -10.21
N PHE A 40 1.74 4.31 -10.71
CA PHE A 40 1.99 3.17 -11.58
C PHE A 40 1.39 3.48 -12.95
N GLY A 41 2.12 4.27 -13.75
CA GLY A 41 1.57 4.85 -14.98
C GLY A 41 0.50 5.89 -14.63
N GLU A 42 -0.73 5.64 -15.05
CA GLU A 42 -1.91 6.50 -14.78
C GLU A 42 -2.68 6.10 -13.52
N THR A 43 -2.27 5.03 -12.84
CA THR A 43 -2.87 4.58 -11.59
C THR A 43 -2.14 5.22 -10.42
N GLU A 44 -2.84 6.05 -9.67
CA GLU A 44 -2.37 6.59 -8.40
C GLU A 44 -2.63 5.57 -7.30
N VAL A 45 -1.63 5.32 -6.45
CA VAL A 45 -1.75 4.41 -5.31
C VAL A 45 -1.34 5.10 -4.04
N GLU A 46 -2.17 4.95 -3.01
CA GLU A 46 -1.96 5.41 -1.65
C GLU A 46 -1.91 4.21 -0.70
N ILE A 47 -0.95 4.20 0.23
CA ILE A 47 -0.90 3.29 1.38
C ILE A 47 -1.04 4.14 2.63
N ARG A 48 -1.94 3.74 3.53
CA ARG A 48 -2.18 4.40 4.80
C ARG A 48 -2.08 3.41 5.95
N GLU A 49 -1.36 3.79 6.99
CA GLU A 49 -1.39 3.07 8.25
C GLU A 49 -2.74 3.26 8.95
N HIS A 50 -3.33 2.15 9.39
CA HIS A 50 -4.57 2.13 10.16
C HIS A 50 -4.36 1.28 11.41
N ILE A 51 -4.33 1.96 12.56
CA ILE A 51 -4.32 1.35 13.88
C ILE A 51 -5.76 1.34 14.38
N ALA A 52 -6.34 0.15 14.55
CA ALA A 52 -7.71 0.05 15.05
C ALA A 52 -7.75 0.44 16.54
N ALA A 53 -8.76 1.22 16.93
CA ALA A 53 -8.85 1.85 18.26
C ALA A 53 -8.84 0.88 19.46
N PHE A 54 -9.04 -0.42 19.22
CA PHE A 54 -9.17 -1.45 20.25
C PHE A 54 -8.27 -2.67 20.04
N SER A 55 -7.31 -2.63 19.10
CA SER A 55 -6.32 -3.70 18.89
C SER A 55 -4.93 -3.13 18.66
N ALA A 56 -3.90 -3.82 19.17
CA ALA A 56 -2.51 -3.54 18.80
C ALA A 56 -2.14 -3.99 17.38
N GLU A 57 -3.13 -4.45 16.59
CA GLU A 57 -2.94 -4.83 15.19
C GLU A 57 -2.81 -3.58 14.32
N ILE A 58 -1.68 -3.48 13.62
CA ILE A 58 -1.46 -2.49 12.58
C ILE A 58 -1.98 -3.07 11.26
N THR A 59 -2.82 -2.31 10.57
CA THR A 59 -3.33 -2.66 9.25
C THR A 59 -2.94 -1.60 8.24
N LEU A 60 -2.53 -2.01 7.05
CA LEU A 60 -2.20 -1.11 5.95
C LEU A 60 -3.35 -1.10 4.96
N LYS A 61 -3.94 0.08 4.81
CA LYS A 61 -4.99 0.33 3.83
C LYS A 61 -4.36 0.85 2.57
N LEU A 62 -4.37 0.00 1.55
CA LEU A 62 -4.00 0.39 0.21
C LEU A 62 -5.23 0.87 -0.56
N SER A 63 -5.11 1.97 -1.28
CA SER A 63 -6.12 2.50 -2.18
C SER A 63 -5.49 2.83 -3.52
N ALA A 64 -5.96 2.18 -4.59
CA ALA A 64 -5.55 2.51 -5.96
C ALA A 64 -6.69 3.18 -6.71
N ARG A 65 -6.39 4.23 -7.49
CA ARG A 65 -7.37 5.00 -8.29
C ARG A 65 -6.87 5.19 -9.71
N ASN A 66 -7.75 4.93 -10.69
CA ASN A 66 -7.51 5.28 -12.08
C ASN A 66 -8.84 5.72 -12.74
N GLU A 67 -8.82 6.86 -13.44
CA GLU A 67 -9.99 7.45 -14.11
C GLU A 67 -10.43 6.71 -15.38
N GLN A 68 -9.50 5.99 -15.99
CA GLN A 68 -9.68 5.19 -17.20
C GLN A 68 -9.96 3.71 -16.88
N GLY A 69 -9.90 3.34 -15.60
CA GLY A 69 -10.04 1.99 -15.09
C GLY A 69 -8.71 1.33 -14.76
N ILE A 70 -8.69 0.54 -13.68
CA ILE A 70 -7.49 -0.18 -13.26
C ILE A 70 -7.45 -1.51 -14.00
N LYS A 71 -6.45 -1.70 -14.85
CA LYS A 71 -6.23 -2.97 -15.56
C LYS A 71 -5.64 -4.03 -14.61
N LEU A 72 -5.97 -5.30 -14.85
CA LEU A 72 -5.55 -6.43 -14.00
C LEU A 72 -4.03 -6.57 -13.88
N ASP A 73 -3.29 -6.35 -14.96
CA ASP A 73 -1.82 -6.37 -14.97
C ASP A 73 -1.22 -5.36 -13.99
N ARG A 74 -1.86 -4.19 -13.82
CA ARG A 74 -1.44 -3.18 -12.84
C ARG A 74 -1.73 -3.60 -11.40
N ILE A 75 -2.84 -4.29 -11.16
CA ILE A 75 -3.14 -4.87 -9.85
C ILE A 75 -2.08 -5.91 -9.49
N ILE A 76 -1.73 -6.79 -10.43
CA ILE A 76 -0.71 -7.83 -10.22
C ILE A 76 0.66 -7.19 -9.94
N GLN A 77 1.07 -6.19 -10.71
CA GLN A 77 2.33 -5.48 -10.48
C GLN A 77 2.38 -4.81 -9.10
N LEU A 78 1.27 -4.21 -8.68
CA LEU A 78 1.16 -3.60 -7.37
C LEU A 78 1.32 -4.65 -6.27
N LEU A 79 0.58 -5.76 -6.35
CA LEU A 79 0.69 -6.86 -5.38
C LEU A 79 2.11 -7.43 -5.31
N GLN A 80 2.78 -7.61 -6.45
CA GLN A 80 4.17 -8.07 -6.50
C GLN A 80 5.16 -7.08 -5.90
N GLU A 81 4.87 -5.78 -5.92
CA GLU A 81 5.73 -4.79 -5.26
C GLU A 81 5.55 -4.84 -3.74
N LEU A 82 4.31 -5.00 -3.26
CA LEU A 82 3.99 -5.12 -1.85
C LEU A 82 4.55 -6.41 -1.26
N ASP A 83 4.41 -7.54 -1.96
CA ASP A 83 4.99 -8.83 -1.60
C ASP A 83 6.51 -8.75 -1.41
N LYS A 84 7.19 -7.96 -2.26
CA LYS A 84 8.64 -7.73 -2.12
C LYS A 84 9.00 -6.68 -1.06
N ALA A 85 8.04 -5.90 -0.60
CA ALA A 85 8.21 -4.95 0.49
C ALA A 85 7.87 -5.58 1.85
N ASP A 86 7.11 -6.67 1.83
CA ASP A 86 6.84 -7.50 2.99
C ASP A 86 8.12 -8.26 3.36
N HIS A 87 8.62 -7.97 4.56
CA HIS A 87 9.74 -8.65 5.18
C HIS A 87 9.30 -9.48 6.38
N THR A 88 7.98 -9.61 6.60
CA THR A 88 7.44 -10.45 7.65
C THR A 88 7.81 -11.89 7.35
N PRO A 89 8.51 -12.60 8.24
CA PRO A 89 8.78 -14.01 8.04
C PRO A 89 7.44 -14.74 7.92
N ASP A 90 7.27 -15.51 6.85
CA ASP A 90 6.17 -16.48 6.72
C ASP A 90 6.14 -17.29 8.03
N GLN A 91 5.06 -17.18 8.79
CA GLN A 91 4.90 -18.03 9.95
C GLN A 91 4.64 -19.44 9.43
N GLU A 92 5.61 -20.35 9.62
CA GLU A 92 5.41 -21.80 9.53
C GLU A 92 4.25 -22.28 10.40
#